data_AF-A0A9D6KUI0-F1
#
_entry.id   AF-A0A9D6KUI0-F1
#
_cell.length_a   1.000
_cell.length_b   1.000
_cell.length_c   1.000
_cell.angle_alpha   90.00
_cell.angle_beta   90.00
_cell.angle_gamma   90.00
#
_symmetry.space_group_name_H-M   'P 1'
#
loop_
_entity.id
_entity.type
_entity.pdbx_description
1 polymer ?
#
loop_
_entity_poly.entity_id
_entity_poly.type
_entity_poly.pdbx_seq_one_letter_code
_entity_poly.pdbx_strand_id
1 'polypeptide(L)'
;MKEAFIAACVVLLAACAQNKDFVRPSSEALRLGKSTYSDVVNVLGESGFKMQTGTINGERIQSIDYGYSEAAKFIGLNAPQRVLHLTFFKGVLIGEEYNSSFDQDSTKFDVDKVFRLVNGKSTRADVISALGKPSGEILYPLVKDRMGRGLVYWYTENRPMFDYITHISRLIVFLDGRGIVKDISYRENDRERFADHATVRAEPRSATGFLSY
;
A
#
# COMPACT_ATOMS: atom_id res chain seq x y z
N MET A 1 1.81 -51.57 35.33
CA MET A 1 2.65 -50.45 35.83
C MET A 1 3.86 -50.39 34.91
N LYS A 2 4.31 -49.31 34.29
CA LYS A 2 3.91 -47.90 34.12
C LYS A 2 4.89 -47.38 33.04
N GLU A 3 4.39 -46.66 32.03
CA GLU A 3 5.04 -45.57 31.25
C GLU A 3 6.40 -45.88 30.55
N ALA A 4 6.80 -45.31 29.40
CA ALA A 4 6.46 -44.05 28.77
C ALA A 4 6.80 -44.12 27.27
N PHE A 5 5.86 -43.76 26.40
CA PHE A 5 6.14 -43.41 25.01
C PHE A 5 6.58 -41.94 24.98
N ILE A 6 7.87 -41.68 24.72
CA ILE A 6 8.36 -40.32 24.46
C ILE A 6 8.02 -39.98 23.02
N ALA A 7 6.88 -39.33 22.80
CA ALA A 7 6.54 -38.70 21.53
C ALA A 7 7.31 -37.37 21.43
N ALA A 8 8.41 -37.37 20.66
CA ALA A 8 9.12 -36.16 20.30
C ALA A 8 8.26 -35.32 19.34
N CYS A 9 7.50 -34.36 19.89
CA CYS A 9 6.88 -33.29 19.11
C CYS A 9 7.97 -32.30 18.65
N VAL A 10 8.59 -32.58 17.50
CA VAL A 10 9.38 -31.57 16.78
C VAL A 10 8.39 -30.59 16.15
N VAL A 11 8.03 -29.55 16.91
CA VAL A 11 7.32 -28.39 16.39
C VAL A 11 8.32 -27.60 15.54
N LEU A 12 8.33 -27.84 14.23
CA LEU A 12 9.01 -26.98 13.26
C LEU A 12 8.36 -25.60 13.32
N LEU A 13 9.07 -24.64 13.94
CA LEU A 13 8.73 -23.23 13.94
C LEU A 13 8.84 -22.67 12.50
N ALA A 14 7.82 -22.90 11.67
CA ALA A 14 7.68 -22.27 10.35
C ALA A 14 7.19 -20.82 10.45
N ALA A 15 7.80 -20.02 11.33
CA ALA A 15 7.40 -18.63 11.60
C ALA A 15 8.26 -17.57 10.87
N CYS A 16 9.23 -17.97 10.04
CA CYS A 16 10.26 -17.07 9.51
C CYS A 16 10.01 -16.53 8.08
N ALA A 17 8.76 -16.22 7.69
CA ALA A 17 8.49 -15.61 6.38
C ALA A 17 7.84 -14.21 6.44
N GLN A 18 7.45 -13.72 7.62
CA GLN A 18 6.67 -12.48 7.75
C GLN A 18 7.49 -11.18 7.70
N ASN A 19 8.82 -11.24 7.55
CA ASN A 19 9.68 -10.05 7.56
C ASN A 19 10.92 -10.21 6.68
N LYS A 20 10.76 -10.79 5.48
CA LYS A 20 11.86 -10.91 4.51
C LYS A 20 12.03 -9.55 3.81
N ASP A 21 13.22 -8.97 3.90
CA ASP A 21 13.54 -7.78 3.13
C ASP A 21 13.39 -8.06 1.63
N PHE A 22 12.87 -7.08 0.91
CA PHE A 22 12.57 -7.20 -0.51
C PHE A 22 12.91 -5.92 -1.25
N VAL A 23 13.35 -6.10 -2.49
CA VAL A 23 13.56 -5.02 -3.43
C VAL A 23 12.26 -4.81 -4.20
N ARG A 24 11.80 -3.56 -4.29
CA ARG A 24 10.63 -3.22 -5.11
C ARG A 24 10.87 -3.68 -6.56
N PRO A 25 10.00 -4.53 -7.14
CA PRO A 25 10.14 -4.96 -8.51
C PRO A 25 10.08 -3.79 -9.50
N SER A 26 10.81 -3.92 -10.62
CA SER A 26 10.63 -3.01 -11.73
C SER A 26 9.33 -3.30 -12.47
N SER A 27 8.82 -2.30 -13.20
CA SER A 27 7.64 -2.48 -14.08
C SER A 27 7.89 -3.46 -15.24
N GLU A 28 9.14 -3.87 -15.48
CA GLU A 28 9.47 -4.90 -16.47
C GLU A 28 9.32 -6.30 -15.88
N ALA A 29 9.66 -6.48 -14.60
CA ALA A 29 9.51 -7.74 -13.87
C ALA A 29 8.04 -8.04 -13.56
N LEU A 30 7.28 -7.02 -13.09
CA LEU A 30 5.85 -7.13 -12.83
C LEU A 30 5.09 -6.06 -13.60
N ARG A 31 4.15 -6.50 -14.43
CA ARG A 31 3.41 -5.65 -15.37
C ARG A 31 1.94 -5.63 -15.02
N LEU A 32 1.43 -4.44 -14.68
CA LEU A 32 -0.01 -4.24 -14.49
C LEU A 32 -0.79 -4.64 -15.75
N GLY A 33 -1.93 -5.29 -15.55
CA GLY A 33 -2.79 -5.84 -16.60
C GLY A 33 -2.24 -7.09 -17.29
N LYS A 34 -1.11 -7.65 -16.83
CA LYS A 34 -0.48 -8.82 -17.44
C LYS A 34 -0.02 -9.87 -16.44
N SER A 35 0.74 -9.46 -15.42
CA SER A 35 1.33 -10.38 -14.46
C SER A 35 0.26 -11.07 -13.62
N THR A 36 0.55 -12.31 -13.24
CA THR A 36 -0.29 -13.17 -12.41
C THR A 36 0.29 -13.29 -11.00
N TYR A 37 -0.44 -13.92 -10.09
CA TYR A 37 0.11 -14.23 -8.76
C TYR A 37 1.35 -15.14 -8.84
N SER A 38 1.36 -16.11 -9.76
CA SER A 38 2.55 -16.94 -9.98
C SER A 38 3.76 -16.12 -10.43
N ASP A 39 3.58 -15.11 -11.27
CA ASP A 39 4.69 -14.22 -11.66
C ASP A 39 5.22 -13.44 -10.45
N VAL A 40 4.32 -12.97 -9.58
CA VAL A 40 4.68 -12.30 -8.33
C VAL A 40 5.50 -13.22 -7.42
N VAL A 41 5.06 -14.46 -7.22
CA VAL A 41 5.81 -15.45 -6.42
C VAL A 41 7.16 -15.77 -7.06
N ASN A 42 7.25 -15.85 -8.39
CA ASN A 42 8.54 -16.08 -9.07
C ASN A 42 9.53 -14.92 -8.86
N VAL A 43 9.05 -13.68 -8.74
CA VAL A 43 9.89 -12.48 -8.57
C VAL A 43 10.23 -12.21 -7.10
N LEU A 44 9.24 -12.32 -6.20
CA LEU A 44 9.37 -11.90 -4.79
C LEU A 44 9.49 -13.09 -3.82
N GLY A 45 9.14 -14.29 -4.25
CA GLY A 45 8.87 -15.43 -3.38
C GLY A 45 7.45 -15.39 -2.81
N GLU A 46 7.10 -16.43 -2.04
CA GLU A 46 5.82 -16.47 -1.33
C GLU A 46 5.76 -15.37 -0.27
N SER A 47 4.60 -14.74 -0.14
CA SER A 47 4.36 -13.79 0.93
C SER A 47 4.12 -14.52 2.26
N GLY A 48 4.66 -13.96 3.35
CA GLY A 48 4.31 -14.38 4.72
C GLY A 48 2.90 -13.95 5.16
N PHE A 49 2.22 -13.12 4.36
CA PHE A 49 0.85 -12.66 4.58
C PHE A 49 -0.14 -13.58 3.87
N LYS A 50 -1.39 -13.58 4.34
CA LYS A 50 -2.46 -14.33 3.68
C LYS A 50 -3.09 -13.49 2.57
N MET A 51 -3.41 -14.14 1.46
CA MET A 51 -4.23 -13.53 0.40
C MET A 51 -5.57 -13.12 0.99
N GLN A 52 -5.93 -11.85 0.77
CA GLN A 52 -7.20 -11.27 1.17
C GLN A 52 -8.13 -11.21 -0.03
N THR A 53 -9.44 -11.20 0.23
CA THR A 53 -10.46 -11.02 -0.81
C THR A 53 -11.38 -9.89 -0.41
N GLY A 54 -11.75 -9.05 -1.37
CA GLY A 54 -12.67 -7.93 -1.14
C GLY A 54 -13.54 -7.66 -2.35
N THR A 55 -14.40 -6.65 -2.23
CA THR A 55 -15.23 -6.17 -3.33
C THR A 55 -15.01 -4.67 -3.51
N ILE A 56 -14.68 -4.26 -4.73
CA ILE A 56 -14.51 -2.86 -5.10
C ILE A 56 -15.30 -2.61 -6.38
N ASN A 57 -16.15 -1.57 -6.38
CA ASN A 57 -17.04 -1.25 -7.50
C ASN A 57 -17.89 -2.46 -7.97
N GLY A 58 -18.33 -3.31 -7.03
CA GLY A 58 -19.12 -4.51 -7.32
C GLY A 58 -18.32 -5.71 -7.82
N GLU A 59 -17.01 -5.56 -8.02
CA GLU A 59 -16.13 -6.60 -8.55
C GLU A 59 -15.32 -7.25 -7.43
N ARG A 60 -15.20 -8.58 -7.44
CA ARG A 60 -14.35 -9.30 -6.49
C ARG A 60 -12.89 -9.15 -6.85
N ILE A 61 -12.08 -8.70 -5.90
CA ILE A 61 -10.63 -8.58 -6.01
C ILE A 61 -9.93 -9.48 -4.99
N GLN A 62 -8.66 -9.76 -5.25
CA GLN A 62 -7.74 -10.41 -4.33
C GLN A 62 -6.57 -9.48 -4.06
N SER A 63 -6.00 -9.51 -2.86
CA SER A 63 -4.83 -8.68 -2.53
C SER A 63 -3.87 -9.41 -1.61
N ILE A 64 -2.59 -9.10 -1.75
CA ILE A 64 -1.50 -9.65 -0.95
C ILE A 64 -0.51 -8.54 -0.61
N ASP A 65 0.05 -8.61 0.59
CA ASP A 65 1.07 -7.68 1.06
C ASP A 65 2.43 -8.35 1.10
N TYR A 66 3.48 -7.60 0.83
CA TYR A 66 4.85 -7.89 1.24
C TYR A 66 5.27 -6.76 2.18
N GLY A 67 5.76 -7.12 3.37
CA GLY A 67 6.11 -6.16 4.40
C GLY A 67 7.49 -6.45 4.94
N TYR A 68 8.27 -5.39 5.14
CA TYR A 68 9.54 -5.45 5.83
C TYR A 68 9.70 -4.26 6.77
N SER A 69 10.19 -4.52 7.97
CA SER A 69 10.56 -3.50 8.96
C SER A 69 11.87 -3.87 9.65
N GLU A 70 12.74 -2.89 9.85
CA GLU A 70 13.86 -3.04 10.76
C GLU A 70 13.38 -3.07 12.21
N ALA A 71 14.21 -3.59 13.12
CA ALA A 71 13.99 -3.33 14.54
C ALA A 71 14.33 -1.87 14.83
N ALA A 72 13.54 -1.22 15.70
CA ALA A 72 13.90 0.10 16.20
C ALA A 72 15.26 0.01 16.89
N LYS A 73 16.25 0.80 16.44
CA LYS A 73 17.60 0.81 17.01
C LYS A 73 17.61 1.32 18.46
N PHE A 74 16.61 2.10 18.85
CA PHE A 74 16.44 2.69 20.17
C PHE A 74 14.95 2.80 20.54
N ILE A 75 14.64 2.72 21.84
CA ILE A 75 13.29 3.00 22.35
C ILE A 75 12.93 4.45 22.01
N GLY A 76 11.78 4.65 21.36
CA GLY A 76 11.33 5.98 20.95
C GLY A 76 11.92 6.48 19.62
N LEU A 77 12.55 5.62 18.81
CA LEU A 77 12.86 5.93 17.42
C LEU A 77 11.98 5.16 16.45
N ASN A 78 11.73 5.76 15.29
CA ASN A 78 11.06 5.11 14.19
C ASN A 78 11.92 3.99 13.63
N ALA A 79 11.37 2.78 13.63
CA ALA A 79 11.90 1.72 12.81
C ALA A 79 11.43 1.95 11.36
N PRO A 80 12.36 2.05 10.39
CA PRO A 80 11.96 2.18 9.00
C PRO A 80 11.23 0.93 8.54
N GLN A 81 10.21 1.13 7.71
CA GLN A 81 9.37 0.07 7.17
C GLN A 81 9.09 0.31 5.68
N ARG A 82 8.83 -0.78 4.97
CA ARG A 82 8.36 -0.77 3.59
C ARG A 82 7.26 -1.80 3.40
N VAL A 83 6.25 -1.46 2.62
CA VAL A 83 5.16 -2.37 2.24
C VAL A 83 4.95 -2.27 0.74
N LEU A 84 4.73 -3.41 0.11
CA LEU A 84 4.26 -3.54 -1.26
C LEU A 84 2.91 -4.25 -1.23
N HIS A 85 1.85 -3.49 -1.51
CA HIS A 85 0.50 -3.99 -1.65
C HIS A 85 0.22 -4.31 -3.12
N LEU A 86 -0.18 -5.53 -3.40
CA LEU A 86 -0.49 -6.00 -4.75
C LEU A 86 -1.96 -6.43 -4.80
N THR A 87 -2.68 -5.93 -5.80
CA THR A 87 -4.09 -6.28 -6.02
C THR A 87 -4.28 -6.98 -7.36
N PHE A 88 -5.08 -8.05 -7.35
CA PHE A 88 -5.44 -8.85 -8.50
C PHE A 88 -6.94 -8.80 -8.78
N PHE A 89 -7.29 -8.78 -10.06
CA PHE A 89 -8.64 -8.93 -10.55
C PHE A 89 -8.64 -10.01 -11.62
N LYS A 90 -9.50 -11.02 -11.44
CA LYS A 90 -9.56 -12.21 -12.32
C LYS A 90 -8.17 -12.85 -12.54
N GLY A 91 -7.37 -12.93 -11.47
CA GLY A 91 -6.04 -13.53 -11.49
C GLY A 91 -4.92 -12.65 -12.08
N VAL A 92 -5.23 -11.43 -12.52
CA VAL A 92 -4.26 -10.51 -13.13
C VAL A 92 -3.96 -9.35 -12.20
N LEU A 93 -2.68 -8.98 -12.07
CA LEU A 93 -2.19 -7.86 -11.28
C LEU A 93 -2.71 -6.55 -11.87
N ILE A 94 -3.46 -5.79 -11.08
CA ILE A 94 -4.08 -4.52 -11.49
C ILE A 94 -3.72 -3.36 -10.57
N GLY A 95 -3.12 -3.64 -9.41
CA GLY A 95 -2.69 -2.63 -8.47
C GLY A 95 -1.33 -2.99 -7.90
N GLU A 96 -0.43 -2.02 -7.92
CA GLU A 96 0.84 -2.05 -7.20
C GLU A 96 0.91 -0.76 -6.38
N GLU A 97 1.01 -0.86 -5.07
CA GLU A 97 1.19 0.29 -4.18
C GLU A 97 2.37 0.03 -3.26
N TYR A 98 3.43 0.81 -3.43
CA TYR A 98 4.61 0.76 -2.57
C TYR A 98 4.57 1.92 -1.58
N ASN A 99 4.97 1.68 -0.34
CA ASN A 99 5.40 2.72 0.57
C ASN A 99 6.73 2.33 1.21
N SER A 100 7.56 3.32 1.48
CA SER A 100 8.80 3.12 2.22
C SER A 100 9.13 4.36 3.04
N SER A 101 9.59 4.14 4.27
CA SER A 101 10.18 5.15 5.13
C SER A 101 11.70 4.98 5.28
N PHE A 102 12.32 4.13 4.46
CA PHE A 102 13.78 4.03 4.39
C PHE A 102 14.34 5.18 3.56
N ASP A 103 15.48 5.75 3.98
CA ASP A 103 16.08 6.89 3.27
C ASP A 103 16.46 6.55 1.82
N GLN A 104 16.85 5.30 1.55
CA GLN A 104 17.32 4.86 0.24
C GLN A 104 16.21 4.82 -0.83
N ASP A 105 14.96 4.63 -0.43
CA ASP A 105 13.82 4.46 -1.35
C ASP A 105 12.50 5.05 -0.84
N SER A 106 12.61 6.09 0.00
CA SER A 106 11.48 6.78 0.61
C SER A 106 10.43 7.19 -0.42
N THR A 107 9.16 6.96 -0.07
CA THR A 107 8.01 7.35 -0.90
C THR A 107 7.34 8.64 -0.42
N LYS A 108 8.00 9.39 0.47
CA LYS A 108 7.49 10.68 0.97
C LYS A 108 7.31 11.64 -0.21
N PHE A 109 6.14 12.27 -0.25
CA PHE A 109 5.78 13.24 -1.29
C PHE A 109 5.27 14.52 -0.64
N ASP A 110 5.37 15.60 -1.40
CA ASP A 110 4.94 16.93 -0.99
C ASP A 110 3.50 17.15 -1.47
N VAL A 111 2.54 16.94 -0.56
CA VAL A 111 1.11 17.05 -0.89
C VAL A 111 0.72 18.47 -1.28
N ASP A 112 1.42 19.49 -0.79
CA ASP A 112 1.10 20.88 -1.12
C ASP A 112 1.25 21.11 -2.63
N LYS A 113 2.14 20.42 -3.32
CA LYS A 113 2.29 20.57 -4.78
C LYS A 113 1.08 20.09 -5.60
N VAL A 114 0.07 19.45 -4.99
CA VAL A 114 -1.19 19.07 -5.64
C VAL A 114 -1.93 20.27 -6.22
N PHE A 115 -1.87 21.47 -5.61
CA PHE A 115 -2.61 22.64 -6.12
C PHE A 115 -2.18 23.08 -7.52
N ARG A 116 -1.03 22.58 -8.01
CA ARG A 116 -0.53 22.85 -9.36
C ARG A 116 -1.26 22.03 -10.43
N LEU A 117 -2.05 21.03 -10.03
CA LEU A 117 -2.77 20.13 -10.92
C LEU A 117 -4.19 20.65 -11.15
N VAL A 118 -4.64 20.59 -12.40
CA VAL A 118 -5.95 21.06 -12.83
C VAL A 118 -6.72 19.92 -13.47
N ASN A 119 -7.87 19.56 -12.90
CA ASN A 119 -8.78 18.56 -13.45
C ASN A 119 -9.19 18.95 -14.88
N GLY A 120 -9.23 17.96 -15.78
CA GLY A 120 -9.53 18.13 -17.19
C GLY A 120 -8.41 18.72 -18.04
N LYS A 121 -7.27 19.13 -17.45
CA LYS A 121 -6.15 19.76 -18.16
C LYS A 121 -4.80 19.11 -17.90
N SER A 122 -4.47 18.87 -16.64
CA SER A 122 -3.16 18.30 -16.28
C SER A 122 -3.01 16.89 -16.84
N THR A 123 -1.83 16.61 -17.34
CA THR A 123 -1.43 15.32 -17.90
C THR A 123 -0.70 14.48 -16.84
N ARG A 124 -0.49 13.20 -17.12
CA ARG A 124 0.43 12.35 -16.36
C ARG A 124 1.81 13.00 -16.15
N ALA A 125 2.35 13.67 -17.16
CA ALA A 125 3.66 14.31 -17.07
C ALA A 125 3.65 15.47 -16.08
N ASP A 126 2.57 16.26 -16.05
CA ASP A 126 2.39 17.35 -15.10
C ASP A 126 2.32 16.82 -13.65
N VAL A 127 1.62 15.70 -13.44
CA VAL A 127 1.54 15.03 -12.13
C VAL A 127 2.93 14.60 -11.66
N ILE A 128 3.70 13.94 -12.53
CA ILE A 128 5.06 13.49 -12.21
C ILE A 128 5.99 14.69 -11.98
N SER A 129 5.84 15.77 -12.75
CA SER A 129 6.62 17.00 -12.55
C SER A 129 6.32 17.67 -11.21
N ALA A 130 5.05 17.66 -10.77
CA ALA A 130 4.64 18.26 -9.52
C ALA A 130 5.00 17.40 -8.29
N LEU A 131 4.74 16.10 -8.34
CA LEU A 131 4.77 15.22 -7.16
C LEU A 131 5.93 14.21 -7.17
N GLY A 132 6.69 14.15 -8.26
CA GLY A 132 7.69 13.13 -8.48
C GLY A 132 7.10 11.80 -8.95
N LYS A 133 7.92 10.75 -8.93
CA LYS A 133 7.53 9.40 -9.34
C LYS A 133 6.44 8.87 -8.40
N PRO A 134 5.31 8.35 -8.91
CA PRO A 134 4.29 7.75 -8.06
C PRO A 134 4.84 6.51 -7.34
N SER A 135 4.38 6.31 -6.12
CA SER A 135 4.71 5.13 -5.32
C SER A 135 3.93 3.89 -5.78
N GLY A 136 2.91 4.05 -6.62
CA GLY A 136 2.16 2.95 -7.18
C GLY A 136 1.27 3.33 -8.36
N GLU A 137 0.65 2.32 -8.96
CA GLU A 137 -0.35 2.49 -10.00
C GLU A 137 -1.49 1.48 -9.84
N ILE A 138 -2.71 1.91 -10.18
CA ILE A 138 -3.91 1.08 -10.09
C ILE A 138 -4.77 1.18 -11.36
N LEU A 139 -5.39 0.07 -11.75
CA LEU A 139 -6.26 -0.08 -12.91
C LEU A 139 -7.68 -0.46 -12.47
N TYR A 140 -8.61 -0.56 -13.44
CA TYR A 140 -9.96 -1.06 -13.17
C TYR A 140 -9.90 -2.46 -12.51
N PRO A 141 -10.75 -2.76 -11.49
CA PRO A 141 -11.84 -1.94 -10.96
C PRO A 141 -11.45 -1.04 -9.79
N LEU A 142 -10.17 -0.90 -9.44
CA LEU A 142 -9.73 0.04 -8.39
C LEU A 142 -9.99 1.49 -8.78
N VAL A 143 -9.92 1.78 -10.08
CA VAL A 143 -10.47 3.01 -10.67
C VAL A 143 -11.82 2.72 -11.34
N LYS A 144 -12.74 3.68 -11.27
CA LYS A 144 -14.09 3.54 -11.87
C LYS A 144 -14.06 3.52 -13.41
N ASP A 145 -13.12 4.24 -14.01
CA ASP A 145 -12.96 4.33 -15.45
C ASP A 145 -12.22 3.10 -15.98
N ARG A 146 -12.83 2.35 -16.91
CA ARG A 146 -12.26 1.11 -17.46
C ARG A 146 -10.97 1.32 -18.25
N MET A 147 -10.79 2.49 -18.84
CA MET A 147 -9.58 2.85 -19.58
C MET A 147 -8.65 3.77 -18.77
N GLY A 148 -9.15 4.29 -17.64
CA GLY A 148 -8.39 5.13 -16.75
C GLY A 148 -7.40 4.38 -15.89
N ARG A 149 -6.66 5.15 -15.09
CA ARG A 149 -5.62 4.65 -14.19
C ARG A 149 -5.41 5.61 -13.03
N GLY A 150 -5.05 5.07 -11.87
CA GLY A 150 -4.70 5.87 -10.70
C GLY A 150 -3.19 5.90 -10.51
N LEU A 151 -2.62 7.08 -10.32
CA LEU A 151 -1.26 7.24 -9.82
C LEU A 151 -1.33 7.36 -8.31
N VAL A 152 -0.69 6.43 -7.60
CA VAL A 152 -0.73 6.36 -6.15
C VAL A 152 0.53 6.99 -5.58
N TYR A 153 0.35 7.85 -4.59
CA TYR A 153 1.39 8.37 -3.73
C TYR A 153 1.01 8.01 -2.31
N TRP A 154 1.78 7.12 -1.71
CA TRP A 154 1.52 6.58 -0.37
C TRP A 154 2.78 6.62 0.46
N TYR A 155 2.66 7.23 1.64
CA TYR A 155 3.71 7.30 2.62
C TYR A 155 3.16 7.00 4.01
N THR A 156 3.92 6.23 4.77
CA THR A 156 3.63 5.96 6.17
C THR A 156 4.88 6.23 6.97
N GLU A 157 4.78 7.04 8.01
CA GLU A 157 5.82 7.20 9.02
C GLU A 157 5.23 6.88 10.38
N ASN A 158 5.99 6.17 11.20
CA ASN A 158 5.69 6.15 12.62
C ASN A 158 6.14 7.50 13.18
N ARG A 159 5.61 7.94 14.31
CA ARG A 159 6.13 9.09 15.05
C ARG A 159 6.20 8.68 16.52
N PRO A 160 7.37 8.81 17.17
CA PRO A 160 7.46 8.57 18.60
C PRO A 160 6.91 9.81 19.31
N MET A 161 5.70 9.73 19.85
CA MET A 161 5.08 10.84 20.58
C MET A 161 4.42 10.34 21.86
N PHE A 162 5.19 10.02 22.90
CA PHE A 162 4.76 9.37 24.16
C PHE A 162 4.07 7.99 23.96
N ASP A 163 3.16 7.88 23.00
CA ASP A 163 2.59 6.72 22.33
C ASP A 163 3.12 6.57 20.88
N TYR A 164 3.00 5.38 20.31
CA TYR A 164 3.33 5.12 18.90
C TYR A 164 2.15 5.51 18.00
N ILE A 165 2.29 6.62 17.28
CA ILE A 165 1.33 7.05 16.25
C ILE A 165 1.89 6.68 14.87
N THR A 166 1.10 5.95 14.09
CA THR A 166 1.38 5.71 12.67
C THR A 166 0.65 6.77 11.85
N HIS A 167 1.42 7.68 11.28
CA HIS A 167 0.93 8.70 10.36
C HIS A 167 0.91 8.14 8.94
N ILE A 168 -0.23 8.22 8.27
CA ILE A 168 -0.42 7.73 6.90
C ILE A 168 -0.92 8.87 6.02
N SER A 169 -0.20 9.13 4.94
CA SER A 169 -0.57 10.06 3.87
C SER A 169 -0.75 9.27 2.57
N ARG A 170 -1.96 9.31 1.99
CA ARG A 170 -2.27 8.64 0.72
C ARG A 170 -3.02 9.55 -0.22
N LEU A 171 -2.45 9.78 -1.39
CA LEU A 171 -2.98 10.56 -2.48
C LEU A 171 -3.12 9.64 -3.72
N ILE A 172 -4.27 9.70 -4.38
CA ILE A 172 -4.47 9.09 -5.70
C ILE A 172 -4.87 10.18 -6.69
N VAL A 173 -4.12 10.28 -7.79
CA VAL A 173 -4.49 11.07 -8.95
C VAL A 173 -5.10 10.16 -10.00
N PHE A 174 -6.39 10.32 -10.28
CA PHE A 174 -7.11 9.52 -11.27
C PHE A 174 -6.98 10.17 -12.64
N LEU A 175 -6.49 9.41 -13.61
CA LEU A 175 -6.39 9.79 -15.00
C LEU A 175 -7.47 9.08 -15.83
N ASP A 176 -8.02 9.78 -16.83
CA ASP A 176 -8.87 9.18 -17.85
C ASP A 176 -8.06 8.34 -18.87
N GLY A 177 -8.75 7.72 -19.84
CA GLY A 177 -8.11 6.91 -20.88
C GLY A 177 -7.16 7.68 -21.81
N ARG A 178 -7.14 9.02 -21.77
CA ARG A 178 -6.21 9.88 -22.51
C ARG A 178 -5.00 10.30 -21.65
N GLY A 179 -4.96 9.90 -20.38
CA GLY A 179 -3.91 10.28 -19.45
C GLY A 179 -4.08 11.69 -18.85
N ILE A 180 -5.30 12.24 -18.90
CA ILE A 180 -5.64 13.55 -18.33
C ILE A 180 -6.22 13.36 -16.93
N VAL A 181 -5.81 14.19 -15.98
CA VAL A 181 -6.31 14.22 -14.61
C VAL A 181 -7.81 14.45 -14.62
N LYS A 182 -8.56 13.52 -14.03
CA LYS A 182 -10.02 13.55 -13.91
C LYS A 182 -10.44 13.92 -12.49
N ASP A 183 -9.73 13.39 -11.51
CA ASP A 183 -10.04 13.56 -10.09
C ASP A 183 -8.80 13.33 -9.23
N ILE A 184 -8.80 13.84 -8.00
CA ILE A 184 -7.74 13.69 -7.02
C ILE A 184 -8.36 13.36 -5.66
N SER A 185 -7.94 12.25 -5.06
CA SER A 185 -8.37 11.86 -3.71
C SER A 185 -7.18 11.86 -2.76
N TYR A 186 -7.23 12.69 -1.73
CA TYR A 186 -6.27 12.71 -0.63
C TYR A 186 -6.91 12.21 0.66
N ARG A 187 -6.16 11.42 1.42
CA ARG A 187 -6.50 11.00 2.78
C ARG A 187 -5.25 11.05 3.64
N GLU A 188 -5.43 11.57 4.83
CA GLU A 188 -4.43 11.59 5.88
C GLU A 188 -5.09 11.07 7.16
N ASN A 189 -4.41 10.18 7.87
CA ASN A 189 -4.87 9.74 9.17
C ASN A 189 -3.70 9.32 10.08
N ASP A 190 -3.90 9.59 11.37
CA ASP A 190 -3.08 9.09 12.45
C ASP A 190 -3.75 7.83 13.03
N ARG A 191 -2.98 6.75 13.19
CA ARG A 191 -3.41 5.53 13.89
C ARG A 191 -2.58 5.33 15.13
N GLU A 192 -3.20 5.37 16.30
CA GLU A 192 -2.57 4.98 17.55
C GLU A 192 -2.48 3.45 17.64
N ARG A 193 -1.29 2.92 17.92
CA ARG A 193 -1.11 1.49 18.19
C ARG A 193 -1.22 1.23 19.69
N PHE A 194 -2.43 1.23 20.24
CA PHE A 194 -2.62 0.72 21.60
C PHE A 194 -2.53 -0.80 21.61
N ALA A 195 -1.69 -1.30 22.52
CA ALA A 195 -1.78 -2.67 22.97
C ALA A 195 -3.17 -2.91 23.61
N ASP A 196 -3.71 -4.09 23.32
CA ASP A 196 -4.81 -4.78 24.00
C ASP A 196 -6.26 -4.30 23.82
N HIS A 197 -7.09 -5.29 23.45
CA HIS A 197 -8.50 -5.50 23.77
C HIS A 197 -9.51 -4.34 23.65
N ALA A 198 -10.55 -4.62 22.84
CA ALA A 198 -11.89 -4.01 22.83
C ALA A 198 -12.07 -2.67 22.08
N THR A 199 -12.73 -2.78 20.93
CA THR A 199 -13.73 -1.86 20.34
C THR A 199 -13.62 -0.36 20.64
N VAL A 200 -13.34 0.47 19.63
CA VAL A 200 -14.14 1.67 19.27
C VAL A 200 -14.00 1.96 17.76
N ARG A 201 -15.14 2.18 17.09
CA ARG A 201 -15.26 2.69 15.71
C ARG A 201 -14.71 4.12 15.62
N ALA A 202 -13.87 4.40 14.62
CA ALA A 202 -13.64 5.77 14.16
C ALA A 202 -14.33 5.99 12.81
N GLU A 203 -15.28 6.91 12.75
CA GLU A 203 -15.88 7.39 11.50
C GLU A 203 -14.86 8.19 10.67
N PRO A 204 -14.84 8.06 9.33
CA PRO A 204 -14.00 8.90 8.49
C PRO A 204 -14.56 10.33 8.40
N ARG A 205 -13.75 11.33 8.76
CA ARG A 205 -14.03 12.73 8.38
C ARG A 205 -13.91 12.86 6.86
N SER A 206 -15.04 13.03 6.18
CA SER A 206 -15.09 13.43 4.78
C SER A 206 -14.88 14.93 4.65
N ALA A 207 -13.84 15.35 3.93
CA ALA A 207 -13.74 16.72 3.42
C ALA A 207 -14.67 16.86 2.20
N THR A 208 -15.98 16.89 2.44
CA THR A 208 -16.94 17.50 1.51
C THR A 208 -17.16 18.93 1.97
N GLY A 209 -16.37 19.84 1.42
CA GLY A 209 -16.52 21.28 1.57
C GLY A 209 -16.96 21.88 0.25
N PHE A 210 -18.25 22.18 0.17
CA PHE A 210 -18.93 23.09 -0.75
C PHE A 210 -18.05 24.19 -1.36
N LEU A 211 -18.17 24.39 -2.68
CA LEU A 211 -18.32 25.72 -3.27
C LEU A 211 -19.29 25.61 -4.45
N SER A 212 -20.54 26.00 -4.18
CA SER A 212 -21.46 26.53 -5.18
C SER A 212 -21.10 28.00 -5.39
N TYR A 213 -20.85 28.41 -6.64
CA TYR A 213 -21.37 29.60 -7.32
C TYR A 213 -20.98 29.50 -8.79
#